data_AF-L5LSL3-F1
#
_entry.id   AF-L5LSL3-F1
#
_cell.length_a   1.000
_cell.length_b   1.000
_cell.length_c   1.000
_cell.angle_alpha   90.00
_cell.angle_beta   90.00
_cell.angle_gamma   90.00
#
_symmetry.space_group_name_H-M   'P 1'
#
loop_
_entity.id
_entity.type
_entity.pdbx_description
1 polymer ?
#
loop_
_entity_poly.entity_id
_entity_poly.type
_entity_poly.pdbx_seq_one_letter_code
_entity_poly.pdbx_strand_id
1 'polypeptide(L)'
;MEGKPLVTSKQKTEVVCGVPTQVVCTAFSTHILVVVTQFGKMGTLVALEPSTVTSDISKPALTTKVLLGQDEPLIHVFAKNLVTFVSQEAGNRAVLLAMAVKDRSMEGLRALKEVIQTCQVW
;
A
#
# COMPACT_ATOMS: atom_id res chain seq x y z
N MET A 1 10.99 0.59 -30.31
CA MET A 1 10.92 1.25 -28.98
C MET A 1 11.54 0.30 -27.98
N GLU A 2 12.81 0.49 -27.63
CA GLU A 2 13.49 -0.40 -26.69
C GLU A 2 13.12 -0.04 -25.24
N GLY A 3 12.60 -1.04 -24.51
CA GLY A 3 12.76 -1.29 -23.06
C GLY A 3 12.40 -0.21 -22.03
N LYS A 4 12.10 1.04 -22.41
CA LYS A 4 11.86 2.11 -21.44
C LYS A 4 10.49 1.89 -20.76
N PRO A 5 10.44 1.80 -19.43
CA PRO A 5 9.18 1.61 -18.72
C PRO A 5 8.26 2.81 -18.93
N LEU A 6 6.98 2.52 -19.25
CA LEU A 6 5.94 3.54 -19.44
C LEU A 6 5.46 4.16 -18.11
N VAL A 7 5.70 3.46 -17.00
CA VAL A 7 5.31 3.86 -15.65
C VAL A 7 6.52 3.76 -14.72
N THR A 8 6.60 4.67 -13.76
CA THR A 8 7.64 4.63 -12.73
C THR A 8 7.33 3.53 -11.73
N SER A 9 8.30 2.66 -11.50
CA SER A 9 8.23 1.60 -10.50
C SER A 9 9.54 1.51 -9.72
N LYS A 10 9.43 1.30 -8.41
CA LYS A 10 10.57 1.03 -7.52
C LYS A 10 10.24 -0.18 -6.65
N GLN A 11 11.28 -0.94 -6.33
CA GLN A 11 11.16 -2.11 -5.47
C GLN A 11 12.32 -2.21 -4.49
N LYS A 12 12.06 -2.81 -3.34
CA LYS A 12 13.04 -3.09 -2.29
C LYS A 12 12.71 -4.41 -1.61
N THR A 13 13.74 -5.20 -1.33
CA THR A 13 13.64 -6.34 -0.42
C THR A 13 14.31 -5.94 0.89
N GLU A 14 13.62 -6.14 2.01
CA GLU A 14 14.13 -5.84 3.34
C GLU A 14 13.65 -6.88 4.36
N VAL A 15 14.40 -7.11 5.43
CA VAL A 15 13.96 -7.97 6.53
C VAL A 15 13.12 -7.14 7.50
N VAL A 16 11.82 -7.46 7.60
CA VAL A 16 10.89 -6.78 8.50
C VAL A 16 10.44 -7.74 9.58
N CYS A 17 10.73 -7.41 10.85
CA CYS A 17 10.41 -8.25 12.01
C CYS A 17 10.88 -9.72 11.82
N GLY A 18 12.09 -9.90 11.27
CA GLY A 18 12.67 -11.22 11.00
C GLY A 18 12.15 -11.93 9.75
N VAL A 19 11.24 -11.32 8.97
CA VAL A 19 10.67 -11.92 7.76
C VAL A 19 11.13 -11.16 6.50
N PRO A 20 11.79 -11.83 5.54
CA PRO A 20 12.09 -11.24 4.24
C PRO A 20 10.82 -10.76 3.56
N THR A 21 10.78 -9.45 3.28
CA THR A 21 9.62 -8.76 2.73
C THR A 21 10.02 -8.03 1.46
N GLN A 22 9.26 -8.24 0.38
CA GLN A 22 9.43 -7.51 -0.85
C GLN A 22 8.35 -6.45 -0.96
N VAL A 23 8.77 -5.22 -1.26
CA VAL A 23 7.89 -4.08 -1.50
C VAL A 23 8.08 -3.60 -2.92
N VAL A 24 6.98 -3.35 -3.62
CA VAL A 24 6.96 -2.73 -4.95
C VAL A 24 5.94 -1.60 -4.95
N CYS A 25 6.35 -0.42 -5.40
CA CYS A 25 5.46 0.73 -5.61
C CYS A 25 5.50 1.13 -7.07
N THR A 26 4.33 1.23 -7.71
CA THR A 26 4.21 1.62 -9.12
C THR A 26 3.19 2.75 -9.26
N ALA A 27 3.57 3.81 -9.95
CA ALA A 27 2.72 4.98 -10.16
C ALA A 27 1.98 4.88 -11.49
N PHE A 28 0.65 4.87 -11.42
CA PHE A 28 -0.25 5.07 -12.56
C PHE A 28 -0.85 6.48 -12.51
N SER A 29 -1.60 6.83 -13.56
CA SER A 29 -2.24 8.15 -13.67
C SER A 29 -3.18 8.45 -12.50
N THR A 30 -4.00 7.49 -12.10
CA THR A 30 -5.03 7.66 -11.05
C THR A 30 -4.76 6.87 -9.78
N HIS A 31 -3.84 5.90 -9.82
CA HIS A 31 -3.60 4.97 -8.72
C HIS A 31 -2.11 4.82 -8.42
N ILE A 32 -1.80 4.51 -7.16
CA ILE A 32 -0.53 3.89 -6.78
C ILE A 32 -0.79 2.41 -6.49
N LEU A 33 -0.08 1.53 -7.18
CA LEU A 33 -0.04 0.11 -6.82
C LEU A 33 1.06 -0.09 -5.79
N VAL A 34 0.70 -0.63 -4.63
CA VAL A 34 1.65 -1.02 -3.57
C VAL A 34 1.52 -2.53 -3.36
N VAL A 35 2.63 -3.25 -3.51
CA VAL A 35 2.72 -4.68 -3.21
C VAL A 35 3.62 -4.84 -1.99
N VAL A 36 3.14 -5.55 -0.97
CA VAL A 36 3.92 -5.93 0.21
C VAL A 36 3.78 -7.42 0.40
N THR A 37 4.77 -8.19 -0.03
CA THR A 37 4.70 -9.65 -0.04
C THR A 37 5.78 -10.29 0.84
N GLN A 38 5.33 -11.24 1.65
CA GLN A 38 6.17 -12.21 2.36
C GLN A 38 5.84 -13.61 1.82
N PHE A 39 6.84 -14.50 1.83
CA PHE A 39 6.69 -15.91 1.44
C PHE A 39 6.19 -16.12 -0.01
N GLY A 40 6.40 -15.15 -0.90
CA GLY A 40 5.99 -15.25 -2.32
C GLY A 40 4.48 -15.27 -2.54
N LYS A 41 3.67 -14.83 -1.57
CA LYS A 41 2.21 -14.79 -1.66
C LYS A 41 1.72 -13.41 -2.11
N MET A 42 0.71 -13.36 -2.96
CA MET A 42 0.04 -12.09 -3.27
C MET A 42 -0.75 -11.53 -2.06
N GLY A 43 -1.38 -12.43 -1.28
CA GLY A 43 -2.14 -12.08 -0.09
C GLY A 43 -3.50 -11.48 -0.39
N THR A 44 -3.95 -10.54 0.43
CA THR A 44 -5.24 -9.85 0.26
C THR A 44 -5.04 -8.62 -0.62
N LEU A 45 -5.95 -8.43 -1.59
CA LEU A 45 -5.99 -7.25 -2.44
C LEU A 45 -7.04 -6.27 -1.90
N VAL A 46 -6.64 -5.05 -1.58
CA VAL A 46 -7.49 -4.02 -0.98
C VAL A 46 -7.42 -2.75 -1.82
N ALA A 47 -8.58 -2.24 -2.27
CA ALA A 47 -8.68 -0.91 -2.85
C ALA A 47 -8.90 0.13 -1.75
N LEU A 48 -8.16 1.23 -1.80
CA LEU A 48 -8.30 2.38 -0.92
C LEU A 48 -8.59 3.63 -1.76
N GLU A 49 -9.80 4.17 -1.61
CA GLU A 49 -10.30 5.29 -2.40
C GLU A 49 -10.55 6.51 -1.49
N PRO A 50 -10.08 7.71 -1.86
CA PRO A 50 -10.46 8.95 -1.19
C PRO A 50 -11.98 9.10 -1.14
N SER A 51 -12.52 9.33 0.05
CA SER A 51 -13.95 9.53 0.24
C SER A 51 -14.36 10.88 -0.34
N THR A 52 -15.45 10.88 -1.10
CA THR A 52 -16.11 12.10 -1.58
C THR A 52 -16.95 12.78 -0.49
N VAL A 53 -17.12 12.15 0.67
CA VAL A 53 -17.87 12.70 1.81
C VAL A 53 -16.99 13.74 2.49
N THR A 54 -17.34 15.01 2.31
CA THR A 54 -16.71 16.17 2.96
C THR A 54 -17.08 16.18 4.45
N SER A 55 -16.19 15.71 5.31
CA SER A 55 -16.14 16.16 6.70
C SER A 55 -15.08 17.27 6.79
N ASP A 56 -15.21 18.19 7.76
CA ASP A 56 -14.33 19.35 8.02
C ASP A 56 -12.87 19.00 8.39
N ILE A 57 -12.37 17.86 7.93
CA ILE A 57 -11.02 17.37 8.15
C ILE A 57 -10.21 17.71 6.90
N SER A 58 -9.08 18.39 7.08
CA SER A 58 -8.18 18.85 6.01
C SER A 58 -7.63 17.75 5.08
N LYS A 59 -7.93 16.47 5.35
CA LYS A 59 -7.48 15.30 4.61
C LYS A 59 -8.67 14.35 4.36
N PRO A 60 -8.96 13.95 3.11
CA PRO A 60 -10.05 13.03 2.80
C PRO A 60 -9.93 11.72 3.58
N ALA A 61 -11.03 11.21 4.12
CA ALA A 61 -11.03 9.87 4.70
C ALA A 61 -10.85 8.83 3.58
N LEU A 62 -10.15 7.72 3.85
CA LEU A 62 -10.08 6.62 2.86
C LEU A 62 -11.21 5.63 3.11
N THR A 63 -11.93 5.28 2.06
CA THR A 63 -12.77 4.08 2.03
C THR A 63 -11.91 2.89 1.64
N THR A 64 -12.29 1.69 2.08
CA THR A 64 -11.53 0.46 1.84
C THR A 64 -12.46 -0.63 1.37
N LYS A 65 -12.06 -1.38 0.34
CA LYS A 65 -12.79 -2.54 -0.15
C LYS A 65 -11.82 -3.69 -0.40
N VAL A 66 -12.06 -4.85 0.22
CA VAL A 66 -11.32 -6.07 -0.13
C VAL A 66 -11.85 -6.55 -1.49
N LEU A 67 -10.93 -6.73 -2.44
CA LEU A 67 -11.24 -7.20 -3.79
C LEU A 67 -11.00 -8.71 -3.92
N LEU A 68 -9.94 -9.21 -3.28
CA LEU A 68 -9.56 -10.62 -3.27
C LEU A 68 -8.96 -11.01 -1.92
N GLY A 69 -9.21 -12.24 -1.48
CA GLY A 69 -8.75 -12.76 -0.20
C GLY A 69 -9.81 -12.65 0.90
N GLN A 70 -9.40 -12.89 2.14
CA GLN A 70 -10.30 -12.88 3.29
C GLN A 70 -10.69 -11.45 3.67
N ASP A 71 -12.00 -11.20 3.73
CA ASP A 71 -12.58 -9.90 4.10
C ASP A 71 -12.88 -9.88 5.62
N GLU A 72 -11.93 -9.35 6.39
CA GLU A 72 -11.99 -9.26 7.85
C GLU A 72 -11.78 -7.81 8.30
N PRO A 73 -12.49 -7.31 9.33
CA PRO A 73 -12.39 -5.91 9.77
C PRO A 73 -10.95 -5.42 10.03
N LEU A 74 -10.09 -6.27 10.59
CA LEU A 74 -8.70 -5.94 10.87
C LEU A 74 -7.88 -5.63 9.61
N ILE A 75 -8.22 -6.25 8.47
CA ILE A 75 -7.50 -6.03 7.22
C ILE A 75 -7.68 -4.60 6.71
N HIS A 76 -8.89 -4.05 6.86
CA HIS A 76 -9.21 -2.68 6.50
C HIS A 76 -8.45 -1.68 7.36
N VAL A 77 -8.42 -1.91 8.68
CA VAL A 77 -7.70 -1.05 9.62
C VAL A 77 -6.20 -1.08 9.34
N PHE A 78 -5.64 -2.27 9.13
CA PHE A 78 -4.22 -2.43 8.83
C PHE A 78 -3.86 -1.77 7.48
N ALA A 79 -4.63 -2.02 6.42
CA ALA A 79 -4.43 -1.42 5.10
C ALA A 79 -4.48 0.12 5.17
N LYS A 80 -5.50 0.70 5.81
CA LYS A 80 -5.57 2.16 6.01
C LYS A 80 -4.34 2.67 6.72
N ASN A 81 -4.01 2.09 7.87
CA ASN A 81 -2.87 2.55 8.65
C ASN A 81 -1.57 2.44 7.86
N LEU A 82 -1.40 1.41 7.02
CA LEU A 82 -0.19 1.18 6.24
C LEU A 82 0.00 2.20 5.12
N VAL A 83 -1.02 2.44 4.27
CA VAL A 83 -0.84 3.21 3.01
C VAL A 83 -1.60 4.53 2.92
N THR A 84 -2.22 5.01 4.01
CA THR A 84 -2.88 6.34 3.99
C THR A 84 -1.91 7.46 3.59
N PHE A 85 -0.66 7.41 4.07
CA PHE A 85 0.35 8.41 3.73
C PHE A 85 0.66 8.42 2.22
N VAL A 86 0.71 7.24 1.59
CA VAL A 86 0.92 7.09 0.14
C VAL A 86 -0.15 7.84 -0.63
N SER A 87 -1.43 7.64 -0.29
CA SER A 87 -2.54 8.34 -0.97
C SER A 87 -2.41 9.86 -0.79
N GLN A 88 -2.18 10.33 0.44
CA GLN A 88 -2.11 11.75 0.77
C GLN A 88 -0.95 12.46 0.07
N GLU A 89 0.24 11.87 0.12
CA GLU A 89 1.44 12.42 -0.53
C GLU A 89 1.38 12.31 -2.06
N ALA A 90 0.65 11.33 -2.59
CA ALA A 90 0.42 11.15 -4.03
C ALA A 90 -0.69 12.06 -4.59
N GLY A 91 -1.08 13.12 -3.87
CA GLY A 91 -2.12 14.05 -4.29
C GLY A 91 -3.54 13.51 -4.11
N ASN A 92 -3.78 12.73 -3.05
CA ASN A 92 -5.02 11.99 -2.81
C ASN A 92 -5.38 11.02 -3.96
N ARG A 93 -4.38 10.40 -4.59
CA ARG A 93 -4.63 9.29 -5.53
C ARG A 93 -5.09 8.04 -4.80
N ALA A 94 -5.89 7.22 -5.48
CA ALA A 94 -6.29 5.93 -4.96
C ALA A 94 -5.10 4.99 -4.80
N VAL A 95 -5.20 4.05 -3.87
CA VAL A 95 -4.15 3.03 -3.65
C VAL A 95 -4.74 1.65 -3.83
N LEU A 96 -4.11 0.87 -4.70
CA LEU A 96 -4.36 -0.57 -4.79
C LEU A 96 -3.26 -1.30 -4.02
N LEU A 97 -3.63 -1.95 -2.92
CA LEU A 97 -2.70 -2.61 -2.01
C LEU A 97 -2.85 -4.13 -2.13
N ALA A 98 -1.80 -4.82 -2.57
CA ALA A 98 -1.68 -6.27 -2.41
C ALA A 98 -0.78 -6.55 -1.21
N MET A 99 -1.28 -7.25 -0.19
CA MET A 99 -0.48 -7.50 1.02
C MET A 99 -0.59 -8.93 1.55
N ALA A 100 0.58 -9.55 1.73
CA ALA A 100 0.78 -10.83 2.40
C ALA A 100 1.78 -10.64 3.53
N VAL A 101 1.28 -10.26 4.71
CA VAL A 101 2.11 -9.97 5.89
C VAL A 101 1.66 -10.88 7.04
N LYS A 102 2.63 -11.56 7.67
CA LYS A 102 2.39 -12.44 8.81
C LYS A 102 2.25 -11.65 10.12
N ASP A 103 3.18 -10.72 10.39
CA ASP A 103 3.13 -9.88 11.58
C ASP A 103 2.45 -8.54 11.28
N ARG A 104 1.29 -8.31 11.92
CA ARG A 104 0.51 -7.07 11.82
C ARG A 104 0.65 -6.20 13.07
N SER A 105 1.72 -6.39 13.84
CA SER A 105 2.07 -5.56 15.00
C SER A 105 2.31 -4.09 14.61
N MET A 106 2.29 -3.21 15.61
CA MET A 106 2.64 -1.80 15.45
C MET A 106 4.08 -1.59 14.97
N GLU A 107 5.00 -2.46 15.41
CA GLU A 107 6.40 -2.43 14.99
C GLU A 107 6.53 -2.82 13.51
N GLY A 108 5.91 -3.94 13.11
CA GLY A 108 5.86 -4.37 11.71
C GLY A 108 5.23 -3.32 10.82
N LEU A 109 4.14 -2.69 11.25
CA LEU A 109 3.50 -1.59 10.52
C LEU A 109 4.47 -0.42 10.28
N ARG A 110 5.23 0.02 11.30
CA ARG A 110 6.18 1.13 11.18
C ARG A 110 7.33 0.78 10.24
N ALA A 111 7.93 -0.39 10.41
CA ALA A 111 9.01 -0.87 9.55
C ALA A 111 8.55 -0.99 8.08
N LEU A 112 7.33 -1.51 7.84
CA LEU A 112 6.78 -1.58 6.48
C LEU A 112 6.60 -0.19 5.85
N LYS A 113 6.14 0.81 6.61
CA LYS A 113 6.03 2.19 6.09
C LYS A 113 7.38 2.75 5.68
N GLU A 114 8.42 2.52 6.47
CA GLU A 114 9.79 2.96 6.13
C GLU A 114 10.24 2.33 4.82
N VAL A 115 10.03 1.02 4.63
CA VAL A 115 10.37 0.35 3.36
C VAL A 115 9.56 0.90 2.19
N ILE A 116 8.25 1.14 2.37
CA ILE A 116 7.39 1.76 1.34
C ILE A 116 7.91 3.16 0.97
N GLN A 117 8.36 3.96 1.95
CA GLN A 117 8.94 5.29 1.69
C GLN A 117 10.19 5.21 0.81
N THR A 118 11.07 4.22 1.05
CA THR A 118 12.25 4.02 0.17
C THR A 118 11.87 3.69 -1.28
N CYS A 119 10.66 3.15 -1.48
CA CYS A 119 10.10 2.84 -2.80
C CYS A 119 9.21 3.99 -3.34
N GLN A 120 9.31 5.22 -2.83
CA GLN A 120 8.47 6.32 -3.27
C GLN A 120 8.59 6.57 -4.80
N VAL A 121 7.43 6.58 -5.46
CA VAL A 121 7.24 6.81 -6.91
C VAL A 121 6.18 7.89 -7.23
N TRP A 122 5.62 8.49 -6.19
CA TRP A 122 4.66 9.58 -6.28
C TRP A 122 5.31 10.93 -6.02
#